data_AF-A0A376F7F4-F1
#
_entry.id   AF-A0A376F7F4-F1
#
_cell.length_a   1.000
_cell.length_b   1.000
_cell.length_c   1.000
_cell.angle_alpha   90.00
_cell.angle_beta   90.00
_cell.angle_gamma   90.00
#
_symmetry.space_group_name_H-M   'P 1'
#
loop_
_entity.id
_entity.type
_entity.pdbx_description
1 polymer ?
#
loop_
_entity_poly.entity_id
_entity_poly.type
_entity_poly.pdbx_seq_one_letter_code
_entity_poly.pdbx_strand_id
1 'polypeptide(L)' 'MTTLNLNTLSERIKAHKTALVHIVKPPVCTERAQHYTEMYQQHMDKPIPVRRALGAGASPGGTHHLDQTRRADYR' A
#
# COMPACT_ATOMS: atom_id res chain seq x y z
N MET A 1 -5.94 40.32 14.27
CA MET A 1 -6.66 39.19 13.63
C MET A 1 -6.00 38.94 12.29
N THR A 2 -5.56 37.71 12.02
CA THR A 2 -4.93 37.34 10.75
C THR A 2 -5.93 36.56 9.91
N THR A 3 -6.17 36.98 8.67
CA THR A 3 -7.07 36.31 7.74
C THR A 3 -6.26 35.47 6.75
N LEU A 4 -6.58 34.18 6.62
CA LEU A 4 -5.89 33.26 5.72
C LEU A 4 -6.60 33.15 4.38
N ASN A 5 -5.85 32.92 3.30
CA ASN A 5 -6.41 32.55 2.00
C ASN A 5 -6.48 31.03 1.90
N LEU A 6 -7.71 30.49 1.92
CA LEU A 6 -7.99 29.05 1.90
C LEU A 6 -8.42 28.52 0.53
N ASN A 7 -8.38 29.36 -0.51
CA ASN A 7 -8.91 29.05 -1.84
C ASN A 7 -7.81 28.68 -2.86
N THR A 8 -6.54 28.82 -2.48
CA THR A 8 -5.42 28.58 -3.39
C THR A 8 -4.97 27.13 -3.38
N LEU A 9 -4.92 26.52 -4.56
CA LEU A 9 -4.34 25.20 -4.80
C LEU A 9 -3.52 25.25 -6.09
N SER A 10 -2.36 24.59 -6.12
CA SER A 10 -1.57 24.47 -7.34
C SER A 10 -2.25 23.53 -8.34
N GLU A 11 -1.96 23.71 -9.64
CA GLU A 11 -2.53 22.88 -10.70
C GLU A 11 -2.23 21.39 -10.51
N ARG A 12 -1.05 21.04 -9.99
CA ARG A 12 -0.70 19.65 -9.63
C ARG A 12 -1.71 19.05 -8.63
N ILE A 13 -2.07 19.81 -7.60
CA ILE A 13 -3.01 19.35 -6.56
C ILE A 13 -4.43 19.31 -7.09
N LYS A 14 -4.84 20.29 -7.91
CA LYS A 14 -6.15 20.28 -8.56
C LYS A 14 -6.31 19.04 -9.46
N ALA A 15 -5.35 18.78 -10.34
CA ALA A 15 -5.37 17.61 -11.22
C ALA A 15 -5.41 16.30 -10.42
N HIS A 16 -4.57 16.17 -9.39
CA HIS A 16 -4.55 14.98 -8.54
C HIS A 16 -5.87 14.77 -7.79
N LYS A 17 -6.43 15.83 -7.18
CA LYS A 17 -7.73 15.77 -6.52
C LYS A 17 -8.83 15.36 -7.49
N THR A 18 -8.86 15.96 -8.67
CA THR A 18 -9.82 15.63 -9.73
C THR A 18 -9.72 14.15 -10.11
N ALA A 19 -8.51 13.61 -10.30
CA ALA A 19 -8.33 12.20 -10.59
C ALA A 19 -8.92 11.28 -9.50
N LEU A 20 -8.76 11.63 -8.22
CA LEU A 20 -9.26 10.83 -7.09
C LEU A 20 -10.79 10.93 -6.91
N VAL A 21 -11.37 12.13 -6.95
CA VAL A 21 -12.80 12.31 -6.65
C VAL A 21 -13.73 11.78 -7.74
N HIS A 22 -13.22 11.57 -8.95
CA HIS A 22 -13.97 10.96 -10.05
C HIS A 22 -13.91 9.42 -10.06
N ILE A 23 -13.24 8.79 -9.09
CA ILE A 23 -13.29 7.33 -8.90
C ILE A 23 -14.65 6.98 -8.26
N VAL A 24 -15.68 6.80 -9.10
CA VAL A 24 -17.05 6.50 -8.65
C VAL A 24 -17.18 5.08 -8.11
N LYS A 25 -16.40 4.14 -8.63
CA LYS A 25 -16.37 2.74 -8.19
C LYS A 25 -14.93 2.35 -7.85
N PRO A 26 -14.54 2.38 -6.57
CA PRO A 26 -13.21 1.96 -6.16
C PRO A 26 -12.95 0.48 -6.49
N PRO A 27 -11.78 0.13 -7.05
CA PRO A 27 -11.41 -1.26 -7.29
C PRO A 27 -11.02 -1.98 -5.98
N VAL A 28 -10.99 -3.31 -6.03
CA VAL A 28 -10.45 -4.15 -4.94
C VAL A 28 -9.11 -4.72 -5.39
N CYS A 29 -8.09 -4.56 -4.55
CA CYS A 29 -6.74 -5.13 -4.70
C CYS A 29 -6.65 -6.45 -3.91
N THR A 30 -6.15 -7.52 -4.53
CA THR A 30 -6.04 -8.86 -3.92
C THR A 30 -4.60 -9.26 -3.60
N GLU A 31 -3.62 -8.47 -4.04
CA GLU A 31 -2.19 -8.73 -3.94
C GLU A 31 -1.76 -8.90 -2.48
N ARG A 32 -2.28 -8.05 -1.58
CA ARG A 32 -2.02 -8.20 -0.14
C ARG A 32 -2.55 -9.53 0.39
N ALA A 33 -3.78 -9.90 0.02
CA ALA A 33 -4.39 -11.14 0.50
C ALA A 33 -3.62 -12.37 -0.02
N GLN A 34 -3.23 -12.36 -1.29
CA GLN A 34 -2.43 -13.41 -1.92
C GLN A 34 -1.08 -13.58 -1.21
N HIS A 35 -0.28 -12.51 -1.10
CA HIS A 35 1.05 -12.58 -0.51
C HIS A 35 1.02 -13.00 0.97
N TYR A 36 0.04 -12.52 1.74
CA TYR A 36 -0.09 -12.95 3.14
C TYR A 36 -0.50 -14.41 3.26
N THR A 37 -1.40 -14.89 2.38
CA THR A 37 -1.85 -16.28 2.40
C THR A 37 -0.70 -17.23 2.10
N GLU A 38 0.09 -16.95 1.07
CA GLU A 38 1.29 -17.71 0.71
C GLU A 38 2.28 -17.79 1.87
N MET A 39 2.62 -16.64 2.47
CA MET A 39 3.59 -16.58 3.57
C MET A 39 3.07 -17.28 4.84
N TYR A 40 1.76 -17.25 5.10
CA TYR A 40 1.19 -17.96 6.24
C TYR A 40 1.18 -19.47 6.04
N GLN A 41 0.90 -19.94 4.82
CA GLN A 41 0.95 -21.36 4.46
C GLN A 41 2.38 -21.92 4.53
N GLN A 42 3.36 -21.17 4.05
CA GLN A 42 4.78 -21.60 4.03
C GLN A 42 5.45 -21.57 5.41
N HIS A 43 4.93 -20.82 6.37
CA HIS A 43 5.56 -20.60 7.68
C HIS A 43 4.67 -21.01 8.85
N MET A 44 3.81 -22.02 8.67
CA MET A 44 2.91 -22.51 9.72
C MET A 44 3.64 -22.95 11.00
N ASP A 45 4.92 -23.32 10.89
CA ASP A 45 5.83 -23.66 11.99
C ASP A 45 6.16 -22.47 12.90
N LYS A 46 5.98 -21.24 12.43
CA LYS A 46 6.46 -20.04 13.13
C LYS A 46 5.37 -19.41 14.01
N PRO A 47 5.74 -18.77 15.14
CA PRO A 47 4.82 -17.96 15.92
C PRO A 47 4.15 -16.89 15.06
N ILE A 48 2.89 -16.57 15.38
CA ILE A 48 2.08 -15.59 14.62
C ILE A 48 2.81 -14.25 14.40
N PRO A 49 3.50 -13.65 15.40
CA PRO A 49 4.22 -12.39 15.19
C PRO A 49 5.30 -12.50 14.11
N VAL A 50 6.01 -13.63 14.07
CA VAL A 50 7.07 -13.89 13.09
C VAL A 50 6.46 -14.11 11.70
N ARG A 51 5.38 -14.90 11.58
CA ARG A 51 4.66 -15.07 10.30
C ARG A 51 4.18 -13.76 9.72
N ARG A 52 3.62 -12.88 10.57
CA ARG A 52 3.14 -11.57 10.13
C ARG A 52 4.30 -10.67 9.70
N ALA A 53 5.42 -10.69 10.42
CA ALA A 53 6.62 -9.95 10.02
C ALA A 53 7.15 -10.43 8.66
N LEU A 54 7.16 -11.74 8.42
CA LEU A 54 7.55 -12.34 7.14
C LEU A 54 6.57 -11.97 6.02
N GLY A 55 5.25 -12.05 6.25
CA GLY A 55 4.23 -11.64 5.27
C GLY A 55 4.21 -10.14 4.96
N ALA A 56 4.53 -9.30 5.95
CA ALA A 56 4.60 -7.85 5.80
C ALA A 56 5.94 -7.36 5.21
N GLY A 57 7.01 -8.16 5.30
CA GLY A 57 8.37 -7.79 4.91
C GLY A 57 9.17 -7.03 5.98
N ALA A 58 8.85 -7.18 7.27
CA ALA A 58 9.47 -6.45 8.38
C ALA A 58 10.72 -7.15 9.01
N SER A 59 11.20 -8.25 8.41
CA SER A 59 12.44 -8.91 8.86
C SER A 59 13.67 -8.27 8.20
N PRO A 60 14.87 -8.26 8.83
CA PRO A 60 16.08 -7.59 8.36
C PRO A 60 16.77 -8.35 7.19
N GLY A 61 16.00 -8.59 6.13
CA GLY A 61 16.33 -9.36 4.94
C GLY A 61 15.07 -9.52 4.09
N GLY A 62 14.46 -8.37 3.75
CA GLY A 62 13.06 -8.25 3.35
C GLY A 62 12.63 -9.19 2.22
N THR A 63 11.38 -9.67 2.27
CA THR A 63 10.71 -10.29 1.13
C THR A 63 9.18 -10.31 1.27
N HIS A 64 8.56 -10.47 0.09
CA HIS A 64 7.17 -10.64 -0.28
C HIS A 64 6.33 -9.38 -0.51
N HIS A 65 5.36 -8.98 0.34
CA HIS A 65 4.35 -8.03 -0.14
C HIS A 65 4.91 -6.66 -0.57
N LEU A 66 5.64 -5.96 0.30
CA LEU A 66 6.21 -4.65 -0.03
C LEU A 66 7.27 -4.70 -1.15
N ASP A 67 8.00 -5.81 -1.28
CA ASP A 67 9.02 -6.00 -2.33
C ASP A 67 8.37 -6.28 -3.69
N GLN A 68 7.31 -7.09 -3.72
CA GLN A 68 6.54 -7.38 -4.93
C GLN A 68 5.78 -6.15 -5.42
N THR A 69 5.20 -5.35 -4.53
CA THR A 69 4.54 -4.08 -4.92
C THR A 69 5.54 -3.11 -5.54
N ARG A 70 6.74 -2.96 -4.95
CA ARG A 70 7.80 -2.11 -5.54
C ARG A 70 8.24 -2.58 -6.91
N ARG A 71 8.39 -3.89 -7.15
CA ARG A 71 8.79 -4.40 -8.47
C ARG A 71 7.71 -4.22 -9.55
N ALA A 72 6.44 -4.23 -9.17
CA ALA A 72 5.34 -4.01 -10.10
C ALA A 72 5.31 -2.56 -10.62
N ASP A 73 5.66 -1.58 -9.78
CA ASP A 73 5.69 -0.15 -10.15
C ASP A 73 6.82 0.22 -11.13
N TYR A 74 7.83 -0.65 -11.31
CA TYR A 74 8.98 -0.45 -12.22
C TYR A 74 8.87 -1.17 -13.57
N ARG A 75 7.76 -1.87 -13.84
CA ARG A 75 7.46 -2.50 -15.14
C ARG A 75 6.48 -1.65 -15.94
#